data_AF-A0A9X4B3H2-F1
#
_entry.id   AF-A0A9X4B3H2-F1
#
_cell.length_a   1.000
_cell.length_b   1.000
_cell.length_c   1.000
_cell.angle_alpha   90.00
_cell.angle_beta   90.00
_cell.angle_gamma   90.00
#
_symmetry.space_group_name_H-M   'P 1'
#
loop_
_entity.id
_entity.type
_entity.pdbx_description
1 polymer ?
#
loop_
_entity_poly.entity_id
_entity_poly.type
_entity_poly.pdbx_seq_one_letter_code
_entity_poly.pdbx_strand_id
1 'polypeptide(L)' 'MNVKIARIKKGITQAELCKIVKTSPKKLVEIERGNYDNVTKSLMERIAAALDTTVQELFFSEE' A
#
# COMPACT_ATOMS: atom_id res chain seq x y z
N MET A 1 9.09 1.73 2.23
CA MET A 1 8.62 3.13 2.12
C MET A 1 7.80 3.42 0.84
N ASN A 2 7.87 2.55 -0.18
CA ASN A 2 7.29 2.76 -1.52
C ASN A 2 5.78 2.99 -1.53
N VAL A 3 5.00 2.24 -0.73
CA VAL A 3 3.54 2.43 -0.62
C VAL A 3 3.18 3.84 -0.16
N LYS A 4 3.89 4.38 0.83
CA LYS A 4 3.66 5.74 1.34
C LYS A 4 3.94 6.79 0.26
N ILE A 5 5.05 6.61 -0.46
CA ILE A 5 5.46 7.53 -1.53
C ILE A 5 4.43 7.53 -2.66
N ALA A 6 4.03 6.34 -3.13
CA ALA A 6 3.02 6.19 -4.17
C ALA A 6 1.66 6.81 -3.75
N ARG A 7 1.25 6.61 -2.50
CA ARG A 7 0.04 7.22 -1.96
C ARG A 7 0.09 8.75 -1.97
N ILE A 8 1.21 9.34 -1.53
CA ILE A 8 1.41 10.80 -1.53
C ILE A 8 1.42 11.34 -2.96
N LYS A 9 2.08 10.66 -3.91
CA LYS A 9 2.07 11.03 -5.34
C LYS A 9 0.66 10.99 -5.93
N LYS A 10 -0.17 10.04 -5.50
CA LYS A 10 -1.59 9.96 -5.90
C LYS A 10 -2.48 11.01 -5.21
N GLY A 11 -1.97 11.72 -4.20
CA GLY A 11 -2.70 12.80 -3.53
C GLY A 11 -3.82 12.34 -2.59
N ILE A 12 -3.80 11.08 -2.12
CA ILE A 12 -4.84 10.54 -1.23
C ILE A 12 -4.33 10.33 0.20
N THR A 13 -5.24 10.45 1.16
CA THR A 13 -5.00 10.18 2.57
C THR A 13 -4.94 8.68 2.86
N GLN A 14 -4.38 8.31 4.02
CA GLN A 14 -4.41 6.92 4.50
C GLN A 14 -5.85 6.41 4.68
N ALA A 15 -6.75 7.25 5.16
CA ALA A 15 -8.15 6.89 5.37
C ALA A 15 -8.88 6.58 4.06
N GLU A 16 -8.61 7.34 3.00
CA GLU A 16 -9.16 7.09 1.67
C GLU A 16 -8.60 5.79 1.08
N LEU A 17 -7.28 5.57 1.16
CA LEU A 17 -6.68 4.32 0.70
C LEU A 17 -7.27 3.11 1.44
N CYS A 18 -7.42 3.19 2.77
CA CYS A 18 -8.05 2.13 3.57
C CYS A 18 -9.46 1.79 3.11
N LYS A 19 -10.28 2.80 2.76
CA LYS A 19 -11.63 2.60 2.22
C LYS A 19 -11.59 1.91 0.86
N ILE A 20 -10.69 2.33 -0.03
CA ILE A 20 -10.55 1.76 -1.38
C ILE A 20 -10.12 0.30 -1.30
N VAL A 21 -9.05 -0.01 -0.55
CA VAL A 21 -8.49 -1.36 -0.50
C VAL A 21 -9.14 -2.25 0.54
N LYS A 22 -10.15 -1.76 1.27
CA LYS A 22 -10.87 -2.46 2.34
C LYS A 22 -9.90 -3.09 3.36
N THR A 23 -9.12 -2.24 4.02
CA THR A 23 -8.17 -2.64 5.09
C THR A 23 -8.26 -1.69 6.29
N SER A 24 -7.67 -2.07 7.42
CA SER A 24 -7.65 -1.22 8.61
C SER A 24 -6.55 -0.15 8.54
N PRO A 25 -6.74 1.02 9.16
CA PRO A 25 -5.69 2.04 9.27
C PRO A 25 -4.40 1.50 9.90
N LYS A 26 -4.52 0.69 10.96
CA LYS A 26 -3.38 0.01 11.61
C LYS A 26 -2.59 -0.82 10.59
N LYS A 27 -3.28 -1.61 9.77
CA LYS A 27 -2.64 -2.45 8.77
C LYS A 27 -1.92 -1.63 7.70
N LEU A 28 -2.53 -0.53 7.25
CA LEU A 28 -1.90 0.36 6.27
C LEU A 28 -0.67 1.07 6.83
N VAL A 29 -0.70 1.50 8.10
CA VAL A 29 0.46 2.11 8.77
C VAL A 29 1.63 1.13 8.85
N GLU A 30 1.38 -0.13 9.21
CA GLU A 30 2.41 -1.16 9.24
C GLU A 30 3.02 -1.40 7.85
N ILE A 31 2.18 -1.47 6.81
CA ILE A 31 2.61 -1.57 5.42
C ILE A 31 3.50 -0.37 5.02
N GLU A 32 3.08 0.85 5.35
CA GLU A 32 3.86 2.05 5.00
C GLU A 32 5.19 2.15 5.75
N ARG A 33 5.31 1.47 6.90
CA ARG A 33 6.55 1.30 7.67
C ARG A 33 7.43 0.15 7.17
N GLY A 34 6.96 -0.63 6.20
CA GLY A 34 7.70 -1.78 5.65
C GLY A 34 7.44 -3.11 6.36
N ASN A 35 6.46 -3.17 7.28
CA ASN A 35 6.06 -4.42 7.92
C ASN A 35 5.02 -5.16 7.06
N TYR A 36 5.46 -6.25 6.41
CA TYR A 36 4.65 -7.03 5.48
C TYR A 36 4.28 -8.44 5.96
N ASP A 37 4.67 -8.84 7.19
CA ASP A 37 4.59 -10.23 7.71
C ASP A 37 3.23 -10.91 7.52
N ASN A 38 2.15 -10.13 7.54
CA ASN A 38 0.78 -10.62 7.43
C ASN A 38 0.02 -9.99 6.26
N VAL A 39 0.72 -9.50 5.23
CA VAL A 39 0.09 -8.86 4.06
C VAL A 39 -0.16 -9.95 3.02
N THR A 40 -1.43 -10.18 2.71
CA THR A 40 -1.80 -11.17 1.69
C THR A 40 -1.53 -10.62 0.29
N LYS A 41 -1.25 -11.54 -0.66
CA LYS A 41 -1.10 -11.19 -2.08
C LYS A 41 -2.29 -10.36 -2.61
N SER A 42 -3.51 -10.75 -2.25
CA SER A 42 -4.73 -10.00 -2.61
C SER A 42 -4.76 -8.58 -2.04
N LEU A 43 -4.20 -8.32 -0.85
CA LEU A 43 -4.07 -6.97 -0.33
C LEU A 43 -3.01 -6.17 -1.10
N MET A 44 -1.87 -6.79 -1.44
CA MET A 44 -0.83 -6.15 -2.27
C MET A 44 -1.40 -5.74 -3.63
N GLU A 45 -2.11 -6.63 -4.31
CA GLU A 45 -2.74 -6.38 -5.62
C GLU A 45 -3.74 -5.23 -5.56
N ARG A 46 -4.60 -5.20 -4.53
CA ARG A 46 -5.56 -4.10 -4.34
C ARG A 46 -4.86 -2.77 -4.09
N ILE A 47 -3.78 -2.76 -3.31
CA ILE A 47 -3.01 -1.52 -3.06
C ILE A 47 -2.33 -1.05 -4.33
N ALA A 48 -1.70 -1.96 -5.08
CA ALA A 48 -1.06 -1.64 -6.36
C ALA A 48 -2.05 -1.05 -7.36
N ALA A 49 -3.22 -1.70 -7.53
CA ALA A 49 -4.30 -1.18 -8.37
C ALA A 49 -4.82 0.17 -7.87
N ALA A 50 -5.02 0.34 -6.56
CA ALA A 50 -5.48 1.59 -5.97
C ALA A 50 -4.46 2.73 -6.10
N LEU A 51 -3.19 2.44 -6.34
CA LEU A 51 -2.10 3.40 -6.47
C LEU A 51 -1.55 3.53 -7.90
N ASP A 52 -2.22 2.93 -8.89
CA ASP A 52 -1.84 2.92 -10.32
C ASP A 52 -0.39 2.47 -10.56
N THR A 53 0.00 1.40 -9.89
CA THR A 53 1.37 0.84 -9.91
C THR A 53 1.31 -0.68 -9.82
N THR A 54 2.46 -1.34 -9.78
CA THR A 54 2.57 -2.80 -9.68
C THR A 54 2.93 -3.26 -8.27
N VAL A 55 2.58 -4.50 -7.94
CA VAL A 55 3.02 -5.14 -6.69
C VAL A 55 4.56 -5.16 -6.61
N GLN A 56 5.24 -5.38 -7.74
CA GLN A 56 6.68 -5.39 -7.81
C GLN A 56 7.28 -4.05 -7.36
N GLU A 57 6.80 -2.93 -7.93
CA GLU A 57 7.29 -1.59 -7.57
C GLU A 57 7.00 -1.22 -6.11
N LEU A 58 5.89 -1.69 -5.54
CA LEU A 58 5.50 -1.33 -4.18
C LEU A 58 6.14 -2.18 -3.08
N PHE A 59 6.36 -3.46 -3.34
CA PHE A 59 6.71 -4.44 -2.30
C PHE A 59 8.03 -5.19 -2.57
N PHE A 60 8.51 -5.20 -3.81
CA PHE A 60 9.67 -6.00 -4.24
C PHE A 60 10.69 -5.21 -5.07
N SER A 61 10.58 -3.88 -5.12
CA SER A 61 11.64 -3.05 -5.65
C SER A 61 12.76 -3.02 -4.63
N GLU A 62 13.96 -3.42 -5.06
CA GLU A 62 15.17 -3.13 -4.31
C GLU A 62 15.31 -1.60 -4.23
N GLU A 63 15.54 -1.10 -3.02
CA GLU A 63 15.66 0.34 -2.74
C GLU A 63 16.90 0.95 -3.40
#